data_AF-A0A2N3AHB0-F1
#
_entry.id   AF-A0A2N3AHB0-F1
#
_cell.length_a   1.000
_cell.length_b   1.000
_cell.length_c   1.000
_cell.angle_alpha   90.00
_cell.angle_beta   90.00
_cell.angle_gamma   90.00
#
_symmetry.space_group_name_H-M   'P 1'
#
loop_
_entity.id
_entity.type
_entity.pdbx_description
1 polymer ?
#
loop_
_entity_poly.entity_id
_entity_poly.type
_entity_poly.pdbx_seq_one_letter_code
_entity_poly.pdbx_strand_id
1 'polypeptide(L)'
;MRLKEYKRNKFERKYTSKDIRLLARTAELHDYPNGAALKKTLERMANEYGEEEYRNLSNISVSHIYNLKKTVSYQRSVPFYQGTKKTKARAIGERCKPEPAGKPGYLRVDTVHQGDRDGQKGVYHINTVDEVVQWEVVGAVEKITDEHLIPLLEKIIASYPYRIINFHADNGSEYINRKVVEMLNNLLIKLTKSRPRHSNDNALAETKNGWVLRKWMGYGHIAQKHAKGINEFYFEYLNFHRPCAFPIEVKDKKGKIKKKYRYQDYMT
;
A
#
# COMPACT_ATOMS: atom_id res chain seq x y z
N MET A 1 -62.23 37.15 -18.08
CA MET A 1 -60.86 37.17 -17.53
C MET A 1 -59.95 36.39 -18.49
N ARG A 2 -59.04 37.06 -19.22
CA ARG A 2 -58.11 36.38 -20.16
C ARG A 2 -56.95 35.78 -19.36
N LEU A 3 -56.89 34.45 -19.24
CA LEU A 3 -55.73 33.76 -18.66
C LEU A 3 -54.54 33.96 -19.61
N LYS A 4 -53.52 34.68 -19.13
CA LYS A 4 -52.26 34.88 -19.86
C LYS A 4 -51.46 33.58 -19.75
N GLU A 5 -51.30 32.84 -20.84
CA GLU A 5 -50.50 31.61 -20.86
C GLU A 5 -49.06 31.90 -20.42
N TYR A 6 -48.65 31.27 -19.33
CA TYR A 6 -47.31 31.38 -18.77
C TYR A 6 -46.32 30.56 -19.63
N LYS A 7 -45.63 31.21 -20.56
CA LYS A 7 -44.53 30.59 -21.33
C LYS A 7 -43.24 30.59 -20.51
N ARG A 8 -42.88 29.42 -19.97
CA ARG A 8 -41.60 29.20 -19.29
C ARG A 8 -40.55 28.77 -20.31
N ASN A 9 -39.47 29.52 -20.43
CA ASN A 9 -38.31 29.12 -21.24
C ASN A 9 -37.72 27.82 -20.65
N LYS A 10 -37.80 26.72 -21.39
CA LYS A 10 -37.19 25.44 -21.03
C LYS A 10 -36.00 25.21 -21.95
N PHE A 11 -34.83 24.97 -21.36
CA PHE A 11 -33.68 24.48 -22.12
C PHE A 11 -34.01 23.12 -22.74
N GLU A 12 -33.65 22.95 -24.00
CA GLU A 12 -33.82 21.68 -24.70
C GLU A 12 -32.95 20.60 -24.05
N ARG A 13 -33.56 19.45 -23.74
CA ARG A 13 -32.84 18.34 -23.10
C ARG A 13 -32.20 17.48 -24.19
N LYS A 14 -30.88 17.55 -24.30
CA LYS A 14 -30.11 16.73 -25.24
C LYS A 14 -30.21 15.23 -24.97
N TYR A 15 -30.29 14.81 -23.69
CA TYR A 15 -30.40 13.40 -23.29
C TYR A 15 -31.76 13.13 -22.67
N THR A 16 -32.47 12.17 -23.25
CA THR A 16 -33.81 11.77 -22.86
C THR A 16 -33.78 10.79 -21.69
N SER A 17 -34.96 10.53 -21.10
CA SER A 17 -35.09 9.48 -20.08
C SER A 17 -34.75 8.08 -20.62
N LYS A 18 -34.94 7.83 -21.93
CA LYS A 18 -34.53 6.58 -22.58
C LYS A 18 -33.00 6.47 -22.59
N ASP A 19 -32.31 7.53 -22.95
CA ASP A 19 -30.84 7.60 -22.96
C ASP A 19 -30.25 7.37 -21.57
N ILE A 20 -30.84 7.95 -20.53
CA ILE A 20 -30.36 7.78 -19.14
C ILE A 20 -30.50 6.32 -18.68
N ARG A 21 -31.61 5.65 -19.04
CA ARG A 21 -31.81 4.24 -18.71
C ARG A 21 -30.86 3.34 -19.48
N LEU A 22 -30.67 3.61 -20.77
CA LEU A 22 -29.71 2.88 -21.60
C LEU A 22 -28.29 3.03 -21.03
N LEU A 23 -27.87 4.25 -20.69
CA LEU A 23 -26.58 4.52 -20.03
C LEU A 23 -26.42 3.74 -18.72
N ALA A 24 -27.47 3.66 -17.89
CA ALA A 24 -27.44 2.90 -16.64
C ALA A 24 -27.29 1.40 -16.90
N ARG A 25 -28.05 0.85 -17.83
CA ARG A 25 -28.00 -0.56 -18.22
C ARG A 25 -26.65 -0.95 -18.81
N THR A 26 -26.10 -0.11 -19.70
CA THR A 26 -24.75 -0.35 -20.25
C THR A 26 -23.69 -0.29 -19.15
N ALA A 27 -23.80 0.64 -18.19
CA ALA A 27 -22.87 0.67 -17.08
C ALA A 27 -22.94 -0.61 -16.25
N GLU A 28 -24.15 -1.13 -15.98
CA GLU A 28 -24.37 -2.38 -15.27
C GLU A 28 -23.79 -3.60 -16.01
N LEU A 29 -24.05 -3.74 -17.31
CA LEU A 29 -23.54 -4.85 -18.14
C LEU A 29 -22.01 -4.91 -18.20
N HIS A 30 -21.34 -3.79 -17.94
CA HIS A 30 -19.88 -3.67 -17.96
C HIS A 30 -19.26 -3.49 -16.56
N ASP A 31 -19.97 -3.88 -15.51
CA ASP A 31 -19.51 -3.80 -14.11
C ASP A 31 -19.07 -2.38 -13.68
N TYR A 32 -19.93 -1.40 -13.97
CA TYR A 32 -19.81 0.01 -13.57
C TYR A 32 -18.47 0.68 -13.90
N PRO A 33 -18.05 0.69 -15.18
CA PRO A 33 -16.76 1.24 -15.56
C PRO A 33 -16.70 2.76 -15.31
N ASN A 34 -15.47 3.28 -15.26
CA ASN A 34 -15.24 4.72 -15.15
C ASN A 34 -15.83 5.46 -16.38
N GLY A 35 -16.09 6.76 -16.25
CA GLY A 35 -16.79 7.52 -17.30
C GLY A 35 -16.09 7.53 -18.67
N ALA A 36 -14.75 7.41 -18.72
CA ALA A 36 -14.02 7.37 -19.98
C ALA A 36 -14.18 6.01 -20.68
N ALA A 37 -14.06 4.92 -19.92
CA ALA A 37 -14.31 3.57 -20.42
C ALA A 37 -15.78 3.40 -20.87
N LEU A 38 -16.74 3.89 -20.07
CA LEU A 38 -18.15 3.87 -20.44
C LEU A 38 -18.41 4.67 -21.74
N LYS A 39 -17.82 5.86 -21.88
CA LYS A 39 -17.92 6.63 -23.13
C LYS A 39 -17.43 5.82 -24.34
N LYS A 40 -16.28 5.16 -24.21
CA LYS A 40 -15.74 4.33 -25.29
C LYS A 40 -16.68 3.19 -25.64
N THR A 41 -17.28 2.51 -24.66
CA THR A 41 -18.30 1.50 -24.92
C THR A 41 -19.48 2.07 -25.72
N LEU A 42 -20.01 3.23 -25.34
CA LEU A 42 -21.13 3.86 -26.05
C LEU A 42 -20.77 4.25 -27.50
N GLU A 43 -19.55 4.76 -27.72
CA GLU A 43 -19.01 5.03 -29.06
C GLU A 43 -18.95 3.76 -29.91
N ARG A 44 -18.47 2.65 -29.33
CA ARG A 44 -18.37 1.36 -30.03
C ARG A 44 -19.74 0.79 -30.36
N MET A 45 -20.69 0.82 -29.42
CA MET A 45 -22.07 0.35 -29.65
C MET A 45 -22.73 1.10 -30.81
N ALA A 46 -22.54 2.42 -30.90
CA ALA A 46 -23.11 3.21 -32.00
C ALA A 46 -22.37 3.00 -33.35
N ASN A 47 -21.04 2.99 -33.34
CA ASN A 47 -20.24 3.09 -34.56
C ASN A 47 -19.75 1.75 -35.11
N GLU A 48 -19.35 0.82 -34.23
CA GLU A 48 -18.85 -0.51 -34.64
C GLU A 48 -20.00 -1.52 -34.78
N TYR A 49 -20.95 -1.49 -33.84
CA TYR A 49 -22.07 -2.44 -33.81
C TYR A 49 -23.35 -1.91 -34.47
N GLY A 50 -23.38 -0.62 -34.84
CA GLY A 50 -24.50 -0.03 -35.58
C GLY A 50 -25.80 0.10 -34.78
N GLU A 51 -25.74 0.05 -33.45
CA GLU A 51 -26.91 0.10 -32.59
C GLU A 51 -27.45 1.53 -32.50
N GLU A 52 -28.56 1.80 -33.20
CA GLU A 52 -29.11 3.15 -33.39
C GLU A 52 -29.45 3.84 -32.06
N GLU A 53 -29.86 3.07 -31.05
CA GLU A 53 -30.21 3.59 -29.73
C GLU A 53 -29.04 4.28 -29.01
N TYR A 54 -27.79 3.97 -29.41
CA TYR A 54 -26.59 4.55 -28.81
C TYR A 54 -26.10 5.81 -29.52
N ARG A 55 -26.67 6.21 -30.68
CA ARG A 55 -26.18 7.37 -31.46
C ARG A 55 -26.19 8.68 -30.68
N ASN A 56 -27.22 8.91 -29.86
CA ASN A 56 -27.27 10.12 -29.05
C ASN A 56 -26.22 10.05 -27.91
N LEU A 57 -26.10 8.89 -27.27
CA LEU A 57 -25.17 8.64 -26.18
C LEU A 57 -23.70 8.63 -26.59
N SER A 58 -23.35 8.26 -27.83
CA SER A 58 -21.96 8.28 -28.31
C SER A 58 -21.35 9.68 -28.28
N ASN A 59 -22.19 10.71 -28.40
CA ASN A 59 -21.80 12.12 -28.39
C ASN A 59 -21.71 12.72 -26.96
N ILE A 60 -21.90 11.92 -25.91
CA ILE A 60 -21.84 12.39 -24.52
C ILE A 60 -20.41 12.68 -24.07
N SER A 61 -20.23 13.77 -23.33
CA SER A 61 -18.93 14.05 -22.71
C SER A 61 -18.76 13.22 -21.43
N VAL A 62 -17.51 12.87 -21.09
CA VAL A 62 -17.18 12.14 -19.86
C VAL A 62 -17.71 12.87 -18.62
N SER A 63 -17.57 14.20 -18.58
CA SER A 63 -18.11 15.03 -17.49
C SER A 63 -19.64 14.94 -17.41
N HIS A 64 -20.32 14.92 -18.56
CA HIS A 64 -21.78 14.84 -18.58
C HIS A 64 -22.30 13.46 -18.17
N ILE A 65 -21.56 12.37 -18.43
CA ILE A 65 -21.85 11.04 -17.87
C ILE A 65 -21.90 11.14 -16.33
N TYR A 66 -20.91 11.76 -15.69
CA TYR A 66 -20.92 11.90 -14.23
C TYR A 66 -22.07 12.79 -13.72
N ASN A 67 -22.50 13.78 -14.51
CA ASN A 67 -23.68 14.57 -14.18
C ASN A 67 -24.97 13.74 -14.26
N LEU A 68 -25.14 12.95 -15.32
CA LEU A 68 -26.29 12.04 -15.46
C LEU A 68 -26.30 10.97 -14.36
N LYS A 69 -25.14 10.43 -13.97
CA LYS A 69 -25.01 9.47 -12.85
C LYS A 69 -25.53 10.00 -11.51
N LYS A 70 -25.58 11.33 -11.32
CA LYS A 70 -26.12 11.97 -10.11
C LYS A 70 -27.63 12.22 -10.18
N THR A 71 -28.25 12.05 -11.34
CA THR A 71 -29.69 12.29 -11.49
C THR A 71 -30.49 11.18 -10.83
N VAL A 72 -31.65 11.52 -10.28
CA VAL A 72 -32.59 10.55 -9.67
C VAL A 72 -32.99 9.47 -10.68
N SER A 73 -33.18 9.84 -11.96
CA SER A 73 -33.55 8.88 -13.00
C SER A 73 -32.48 7.82 -13.22
N TYR A 74 -31.20 8.19 -13.18
CA TYR A 74 -30.11 7.22 -13.30
C TYR A 74 -30.00 6.35 -12.05
N GLN A 75 -30.02 6.98 -10.86
CA GLN A 75 -29.86 6.27 -9.59
C GLN A 75 -30.96 5.24 -9.34
N ARG A 76 -32.19 5.51 -9.79
CA ARG A 76 -33.30 4.55 -9.72
C ARG A 76 -33.17 3.38 -10.69
N SER A 77 -32.37 3.52 -11.74
CA SER A 77 -32.14 2.47 -12.75
C SER A 77 -30.93 1.59 -12.44
N VAL A 78 -30.18 1.89 -11.38
CA VAL A 78 -29.01 1.11 -10.96
C VAL A 78 -29.33 0.41 -9.64
N PRO A 79 -29.18 -0.92 -9.52
CA PRO A 79 -29.22 -1.58 -8.22
C PRO A 79 -28.07 -1.01 -7.38
N PHE A 80 -28.43 -0.27 -6.33
CA PHE A 80 -27.51 0.54 -5.55
C PHE A 80 -26.40 -0.30 -4.92
N TYR A 81 -25.18 -0.23 -5.46
CA TYR A 81 -23.96 -0.62 -4.76
C TYR A 81 -22.97 0.55 -4.78
N GLN A 82 -22.97 1.31 -3.70
CA GLN A 82 -21.94 2.31 -3.47
C GLN A 82 -20.98 1.76 -2.42
N GLY A 83 -19.90 1.14 -2.88
CA GLY A 83 -18.77 0.82 -2.01
C GLY A 83 -18.34 2.08 -1.24
N THR A 84 -18.10 1.93 0.05
CA THR A 84 -17.70 3.02 0.94
C THR A 84 -16.51 3.76 0.35
N LYS A 85 -16.71 5.04 0.00
CA LYS A 85 -15.57 5.93 -0.26
C LYS A 85 -14.75 5.95 1.02
N LYS A 86 -13.53 5.41 0.98
CA LYS A 86 -12.56 5.58 2.07
C LYS A 86 -12.53 7.06 2.41
N THR A 87 -13.09 7.41 3.57
CA THR A 87 -12.94 8.74 4.18
C THR A 87 -11.46 9.06 4.12
N LYS A 88 -11.08 10.28 3.71
CA LYS A 88 -9.68 10.73 3.70
C LYS A 88 -9.09 10.35 5.07
N ALA A 89 -8.30 9.27 5.11
CA ALA A 89 -7.69 8.83 6.33
C ALA A 89 -6.86 10.01 6.83
N ARG A 90 -7.05 10.42 8.10
CA ARG A 90 -6.10 11.31 8.76
C ARG A 90 -4.71 10.74 8.45
N ALA A 91 -3.81 11.57 7.93
CA ALA A 91 -2.52 11.11 7.44
C ALA A 91 -1.68 10.60 8.63
N ILE A 92 -1.83 9.32 8.96
CA ILE A 92 -1.01 8.63 9.94
C ILE A 92 0.37 8.41 9.30
N GLY A 93 1.41 8.97 9.92
CA GLY A 93 2.79 8.94 9.44
C GLY A 93 3.07 9.94 8.31
N GLU A 94 4.18 10.67 8.42
CA GLU A 94 4.64 11.60 7.39
C GLU A 94 5.17 10.84 6.17
N ARG A 95 4.78 11.26 4.96
CA ARG A 95 5.23 10.66 3.71
C ARG A 95 6.55 11.28 3.26
N CYS A 96 7.66 10.74 3.73
CA CYS A 96 8.99 11.20 3.36
C CYS A 96 9.98 10.03 3.38
N LYS A 97 11.06 10.17 2.62
CA LYS A 97 12.23 9.32 2.83
C LYS A 97 12.95 9.81 4.11
N PRO A 98 13.33 8.92 5.03
CA PRO A 98 14.20 9.21 6.15
C PRO A 98 15.53 9.80 5.68
N GLU A 99 16.00 10.79 6.44
CA GLU A 99 17.28 11.46 6.23
C GLU A 99 18.10 11.33 7.52
N PRO A 100 18.89 10.26 7.68
CA PRO A 100 19.61 10.00 8.92
C PRO A 100 20.81 10.93 9.14
N ALA A 101 21.31 11.61 8.10
CA ALA A 101 22.50 12.46 8.15
C ALA A 101 23.71 11.77 8.84
N GLY A 102 23.87 10.46 8.62
CA GLY A 102 24.95 9.65 9.21
C GLY A 102 24.75 9.29 10.68
N LYS A 103 23.57 9.50 11.27
CA LYS A 103 23.26 9.14 12.67
C LYS A 103 22.45 7.84 12.75
N PRO A 104 22.76 6.93 13.68
CA PRO A 104 21.94 5.76 13.96
C PRO A 104 20.60 6.16 14.59
N GLY A 105 19.66 5.20 14.62
CA GLY A 105 18.31 5.36 15.15
C GLY A 105 17.25 5.58 14.07
N TYR A 106 17.57 5.36 12.79
CA TYR A 106 16.63 5.50 11.68
C TYR A 106 16.33 4.13 11.09
N LEU A 107 15.24 3.53 11.54
CA LEU A 107 14.90 2.16 11.19
C LEU A 107 14.08 2.10 9.91
N ARG A 108 14.42 1.13 9.06
CA ARG A 108 13.62 0.62 7.95
C ARG A 108 12.91 -0.63 8.41
N VAL A 109 11.61 -0.70 8.19
CA VAL A 109 10.77 -1.77 8.70
C VAL A 109 9.97 -2.38 7.56
N ASP A 110 9.91 -3.70 7.54
CA ASP A 110 9.16 -4.45 6.56
C ASP A 110 8.58 -5.75 7.16
N THR A 111 7.42 -6.13 6.67
CA THR A 111 6.75 -7.37 7.06
C THR A 111 6.93 -8.43 5.97
N VAL A 112 7.41 -9.61 6.34
CA VAL A 112 7.46 -10.77 5.42
C VAL A 112 6.53 -11.86 5.90
N HIS A 113 5.62 -12.28 5.03
CA HIS A 113 4.69 -13.36 5.31
C HIS A 113 5.15 -14.67 4.66
N GLN A 114 4.98 -15.79 5.37
CA GLN A 114 5.25 -17.14 4.84
C GLN A 114 4.11 -17.72 4.00
N GLY A 115 3.18 -16.88 3.56
CA GLY A 115 2.07 -17.29 2.71
C GLY A 115 1.05 -18.14 3.46
N ASP A 116 -0.06 -18.40 2.78
CA ASP A 116 -1.17 -19.18 3.31
C ASP A 116 -1.19 -20.57 2.64
N ARG A 117 -1.52 -21.60 3.41
CA ARG A 117 -1.66 -22.98 2.92
C ARG A 117 -2.93 -23.59 3.48
N ASP A 118 -3.78 -24.11 2.61
CA ASP A 118 -5.04 -24.79 2.98
C ASP A 118 -5.93 -23.94 3.92
N GLY A 119 -5.97 -22.63 3.66
CA GLY A 119 -6.72 -21.66 4.48
C GLY A 119 -6.05 -21.27 5.81
N GLN A 120 -4.90 -21.85 6.14
CA GLN A 120 -4.13 -21.51 7.33
C GLN A 120 -3.06 -20.48 7.02
N LYS A 121 -2.96 -19.47 7.89
CA LYS A 121 -1.96 -18.41 7.78
C LYS A 121 -0.57 -18.90 8.19
N GLY A 122 0.41 -18.49 7.41
CA GLY A 122 1.83 -18.63 7.77
C GLY A 122 2.30 -17.56 8.73
N VAL A 123 3.47 -17.80 9.33
CA VAL A 123 4.16 -16.85 10.23
C VAL A 123 4.42 -15.52 9.53
N TYR A 124 4.29 -14.44 10.29
CA TYR A 124 4.72 -13.10 9.89
C TYR A 124 6.05 -12.76 10.57
N HIS A 125 7.03 -12.35 9.77
CA HIS A 125 8.32 -11.85 10.22
C HIS A 125 8.34 -10.34 10.13
N ILE A 126 8.81 -9.67 11.17
CA ILE A 126 9.02 -8.23 11.20
C ILE A 126 10.52 -8.00 11.16
N ASN A 127 11.02 -7.47 10.05
CA ASN A 127 12.42 -7.08 9.95
C ASN A 127 12.57 -5.59 10.20
N THR A 128 13.52 -5.22 11.04
CA THR A 128 13.91 -3.83 11.28
C THR A 128 15.41 -3.68 11.06
N VAL A 129 15.81 -2.66 10.31
CA VAL A 129 17.21 -2.43 9.94
C VAL A 129 17.53 -0.96 10.10
N ASP A 130 18.59 -0.63 10.83
CA ASP A 130 19.08 0.75 10.89
C ASP A 130 19.72 1.20 9.57
N GLU A 131 19.41 2.40 9.10
CA GLU A 131 19.89 2.87 7.80
C GLU A 131 21.41 3.16 7.77
N VAL A 132 22.00 3.52 8.91
CA VAL A 132 23.41 3.95 8.99
C VAL A 132 24.30 2.79 9.42
N VAL A 133 24.05 2.24 10.60
CA VAL A 133 24.88 1.17 11.16
C VAL A 133 24.43 -0.21 10.71
N GLN A 134 23.27 -0.30 10.06
CA GLN A 134 22.77 -1.53 9.44
C GLN A 134 22.56 -2.70 10.41
N TRP A 135 22.53 -2.40 11.70
CA TRP A 135 22.07 -3.27 12.77
C TRP A 135 20.66 -3.74 12.44
N GLU A 136 20.41 -5.03 12.62
CA GLU A 136 19.20 -5.69 12.13
C GLU A 136 18.55 -6.48 13.25
N VAL A 137 17.31 -6.17 13.59
CA VAL A 137 16.55 -6.93 14.59
C VAL A 137 15.32 -7.49 13.90
N VAL A 138 15.18 -8.81 13.99
CA VAL A 138 14.06 -9.55 13.40
C VAL A 138 13.19 -10.11 14.52
N GLY A 139 11.88 -10.02 14.33
CA GLY A 139 10.89 -10.68 15.16
C GLY A 139 9.93 -11.55 14.36
N ALA A 140 9.20 -12.43 15.03
CA ALA A 140 8.13 -13.22 14.44
C ALA A 140 6.86 -13.21 15.29
N VAL A 141 5.71 -13.12 14.62
CA VAL A 141 4.37 -13.18 15.22
C VAL A 141 3.45 -14.10 14.43
N GLU A 142 2.49 -14.69 15.13
CA GLU A 142 1.47 -15.54 14.51
C GLU A 142 0.52 -14.72 13.63
N LYS A 143 0.17 -13.52 14.09
CA LYS A 143 -0.87 -12.68 13.49
C LYS A 143 -0.46 -11.21 13.52
N ILE A 144 -0.90 -10.49 12.49
CA ILE A 144 -0.80 -9.03 12.42
C ILE A 144 -2.01 -8.43 13.13
N THR A 145 -2.00 -8.50 14.46
CA THR A 145 -2.95 -7.79 15.34
C THR A 145 -2.19 -7.00 16.39
N ASP A 146 -2.81 -5.97 16.95
CA ASP A 146 -2.16 -5.10 17.95
C ASP A 146 -1.61 -5.89 19.14
N GLU A 147 -2.35 -6.89 19.60
CA GLU A 147 -1.98 -7.76 20.72
C GLU A 147 -0.66 -8.52 20.47
N HIS A 148 -0.39 -8.91 19.23
CA HIS A 148 0.84 -9.64 18.89
C HIS A 148 1.94 -8.68 18.46
N LEU A 149 1.60 -7.64 17.71
CA LEU A 149 2.56 -6.73 17.09
C LEU A 149 3.17 -5.75 18.10
N ILE A 150 2.38 -5.17 19.00
CA ILE A 150 2.88 -4.15 19.95
C ILE A 150 3.96 -4.72 20.87
N PRO A 151 3.74 -5.85 21.58
CA PRO A 151 4.78 -6.40 22.46
C PRO A 151 6.04 -6.79 21.69
N LEU A 152 5.87 -7.28 20.45
CA LEU A 152 7.02 -7.59 19.60
C LEU A 152 7.80 -6.32 19.24
N LEU A 153 7.11 -5.26 18.81
CA LEU A 153 7.74 -4.00 18.42
C LEU A 153 8.47 -3.35 19.60
N GLU A 154 7.88 -3.37 20.80
CA GLU A 154 8.55 -2.89 22.01
C GLU A 154 9.83 -3.68 22.30
N LYS A 155 9.77 -5.01 22.21
CA LYS A 155 10.95 -5.87 22.38
C LYS A 155 12.02 -5.59 21.31
N ILE A 156 11.62 -5.44 20.04
CA ILE A 156 12.51 -5.08 18.94
C ILE A 156 13.20 -3.75 19.23
N ILE A 157 12.43 -2.70 19.55
CA ILE A 157 12.96 -1.36 19.82
C ILE A 157 13.93 -1.39 21.02
N ALA A 158 13.59 -2.11 22.08
CA ALA A 158 14.44 -2.28 23.26
C ALA A 158 15.73 -3.07 23.00
N SER A 159 15.79 -3.85 21.92
CA SER A 159 16.98 -4.64 21.57
C SER A 159 18.06 -3.84 20.85
N TYR A 160 17.76 -2.60 20.43
CA TYR A 160 18.77 -1.74 19.83
C TYR A 160 19.68 -1.14 20.91
N PRO A 161 21.01 -1.15 20.74
CA PRO A 161 21.95 -0.60 21.72
C PRO A 161 22.01 0.93 21.74
N TYR A 162 21.09 1.60 21.05
CA TYR A 162 21.01 3.06 20.92
C TYR A 162 19.56 3.50 20.74
N ARG A 163 19.32 4.80 20.96
CA ARG A 163 17.98 5.39 20.85
C ARG A 163 17.47 5.35 19.41
N ILE A 164 16.23 4.89 19.26
CA ILE A 164 15.49 4.98 18.00
C ILE A 164 14.86 6.37 17.88
N ILE A 165 15.01 6.98 16.71
CA ILE A 165 14.57 8.33 16.37
C ILE A 165 13.41 8.25 15.37
N ASN A 166 13.55 7.37 14.38
CA ASN A 166 12.60 7.24 13.28
C ASN A 166 12.28 5.77 12.99
N PHE A 167 11.00 5.51 12.80
CA PHE A 167 10.46 4.24 12.38
C PHE A 167 9.86 4.43 11.00
N HIS A 168 10.52 3.92 9.97
CA HIS A 168 10.07 4.03 8.59
C HIS A 168 9.51 2.71 8.10
N ALA A 169 8.19 2.68 7.94
CA ALA A 169 7.49 1.56 7.34
C ALA A 169 7.21 1.84 5.85
N ASP A 170 6.89 0.79 5.10
CA ASP A 170 6.30 0.96 3.78
C ASP A 170 4.82 1.43 3.90
N ASN A 171 4.00 1.24 2.85
CA ASN A 171 2.58 1.59 2.92
C ASN A 171 1.69 0.44 3.47
N GLY A 172 2.29 -0.56 4.11
CA GLY A 172 1.58 -1.64 4.79
C GLY A 172 0.60 -1.12 5.83
N SER A 173 -0.61 -1.68 5.85
CA SER A 173 -1.67 -1.24 6.76
C SER A 173 -1.38 -1.58 8.22
N GLU A 174 -0.52 -2.56 8.48
CA GLU A 174 -0.17 -3.07 9.80
C GLU A 174 0.48 -2.02 10.71
N TYR A 175 1.30 -1.13 10.15
CA TYR A 175 2.01 -0.09 10.89
C TYR A 175 1.24 1.24 10.92
N ILE A 176 0.19 1.36 10.09
CA ILE A 176 -0.70 2.51 10.02
C ILE A 176 -1.91 2.29 10.96
N ASN A 177 -1.68 1.65 12.11
CA ASN A 177 -2.67 1.50 13.18
C ASN A 177 -2.47 2.60 14.24
N ARG A 178 -3.57 3.14 14.76
CA ARG A 178 -3.58 4.11 15.88
C ARG A 178 -2.79 3.63 17.09
N LYS A 179 -2.87 2.35 17.47
CA LYS A 179 -2.17 1.84 18.66
C LYS A 179 -0.65 1.79 18.47
N VAL A 180 -0.19 1.35 17.31
CA VAL A 180 1.25 1.38 16.95
C VAL A 180 1.76 2.82 16.95
N VAL A 181 0.98 3.75 16.40
CA VAL A 181 1.33 5.19 16.40
C VAL A 181 1.41 5.76 17.80
N GLU A 182 0.44 5.43 18.65
CA GLU A 182 0.42 5.84 20.06
C GLU A 182 1.64 5.32 20.81
N MET A 183 1.96 4.04 20.66
CA MET A 183 3.16 3.41 21.22
C MET A 183 4.44 4.14 20.76
N LEU A 184 4.61 4.37 19.46
CA LEU A 184 5.79 5.06 18.92
C LEU A 184 5.89 6.50 19.42
N ASN A 185 4.76 7.22 19.49
CA ASN A 185 4.73 8.59 20.01
C ASN A 185 5.11 8.66 21.50
N ASN A 186 4.66 7.70 22.31
CA ASN A 186 5.02 7.61 23.73
C ASN A 186 6.53 7.39 23.91
N LEU A 187 7.17 6.69 22.97
CA LEU A 187 8.62 6.49 22.93
C LEU A 187 9.37 7.65 22.24
N LEU A 188 8.67 8.71 21.82
CA LEU A 188 9.21 9.84 21.06
C LEU A 188 9.88 9.41 19.74
N ILE A 189 9.34 8.37 19.10
CA ILE A 189 9.82 7.83 17.82
C ILE A 189 8.92 8.34 16.70
N LYS A 190 9.52 8.99 15.70
CA LYS A 190 8.78 9.53 14.54
C LYS A 190 8.39 8.39 13.59
N LEU A 191 7.10 8.20 13.34
CA LEU A 191 6.62 7.31 12.28
C LEU A 191 6.62 8.02 10.91
N THR A 192 7.30 7.43 9.92
CA THR A 192 7.29 7.88 8.53
C THR A 192 6.94 6.73 7.60
N LYS A 193 6.50 7.06 6.37
CA LYS A 193 6.17 6.04 5.37
C LYS A 193 6.60 6.38 3.96
N SER A 194 6.84 5.34 3.16
CA SER A 194 7.23 5.47 1.75
C SER A 194 6.29 6.35 0.94
N ARG A 195 6.86 7.13 0.03
CA ARG A 195 6.08 7.95 -0.90
C ARG A 195 5.35 7.03 -1.91
N PRO A 196 4.15 7.41 -2.40
CA PRO A 196 3.45 6.61 -3.40
C PRO A 196 4.31 6.39 -4.64
N ARG A 197 4.40 5.14 -5.11
CA ARG A 197 5.20 4.73 -6.28
C ARG A 197 6.72 4.92 -6.18
N HIS A 198 7.26 4.98 -4.97
CA HIS A 198 8.71 5.00 -4.74
C HIS A 198 9.14 3.75 -3.97
N SER A 199 9.31 2.61 -4.68
CA SER A 199 9.77 1.33 -4.11
C SER A 199 11.16 1.46 -3.46
N ASN A 200 12.02 2.31 -4.01
CA ASN A 200 13.36 2.54 -3.49
C ASN A 200 13.39 3.19 -2.09
N ASP A 201 12.27 3.70 -1.58
CA ASP A 201 12.23 4.28 -0.25
C ASP A 201 12.47 3.22 0.84
N ASN A 202 12.15 1.92 0.62
CA ASN A 202 12.38 0.84 1.61
C ASN A 202 13.28 -0.31 1.12
N ALA A 203 14.00 -0.10 0.01
CA ALA A 203 14.80 -1.15 -0.65
C ALA A 203 15.88 -1.81 0.25
N LEU A 204 16.31 -1.11 1.31
CA LEU A 204 17.25 -1.68 2.28
C LEU A 204 16.64 -2.86 3.03
N ALA A 205 15.44 -2.67 3.61
CA ALA A 205 14.75 -3.73 4.36
C ALA A 205 14.39 -4.90 3.42
N GLU A 206 13.91 -4.61 2.21
CA GLU A 206 13.63 -5.63 1.19
C GLU A 206 14.87 -6.47 0.84
N THR A 207 16.02 -5.81 0.65
CA THR A 207 17.28 -6.51 0.38
C THR A 207 17.64 -7.42 1.56
N LYS A 208 17.60 -6.89 2.78
CA LYS A 208 17.93 -7.62 4.00
C LYS A 208 17.01 -8.82 4.23
N ASN A 209 15.72 -8.70 3.91
CA ASN A 209 14.77 -9.81 3.92
C ASN A 209 15.21 -10.98 3.03
N GLY A 210 15.73 -10.70 1.84
CA GLY A 210 16.30 -11.73 0.96
C GLY A 210 17.55 -12.39 1.55
N TRP A 211 18.43 -11.61 2.17
CA TRP A 211 19.72 -12.11 2.69
C TRP A 211 19.63 -12.81 4.04
N VAL A 212 18.62 -12.48 4.84
CA VAL A 212 18.43 -13.01 6.19
C VAL A 212 17.22 -13.94 6.19
N LEU A 213 16.01 -13.40 6.16
CA LEU A 213 14.78 -14.17 6.33
C LEU A 213 14.66 -15.31 5.32
N ARG A 214 14.82 -15.02 4.03
CA ARG A 214 14.65 -16.02 2.98
C ARG A 214 15.75 -17.07 2.94
N LYS A 215 16.95 -16.77 3.45
CA LYS A 215 18.02 -17.77 3.58
C LYS A 215 17.78 -18.74 4.72
N TRP A 216 17.32 -18.24 5.86
CA TRP A 216 17.11 -19.06 7.06
C TRP A 216 15.77 -19.81 7.03
N MET A 217 14.70 -19.12 6.66
CA MET A 217 13.34 -19.64 6.73
C MET A 217 12.81 -20.14 5.37
N GLY A 218 13.51 -19.84 4.27
CA GLY A 218 13.06 -20.18 2.93
C GLY A 218 11.83 -19.38 2.47
N TYR A 219 11.22 -19.88 1.39
CA TYR A 219 9.99 -19.36 0.80
C TYR A 219 8.77 -20.22 1.11
N GLY A 220 8.97 -21.38 1.75
CA GLY A 220 7.92 -22.34 2.04
C GLY A 220 7.00 -21.87 3.15
N HIS A 221 5.78 -22.39 3.13
CA HIS A 221 4.82 -22.13 4.20
C HIS A 221 5.32 -22.68 5.54
N ILE A 222 5.29 -21.82 6.56
CA ILE A 222 5.54 -22.18 7.95
C ILE A 222 4.30 -21.78 8.75
N ALA A 223 3.65 -22.75 9.39
CA ALA A 223 2.40 -22.52 10.11
C ALA A 223 2.60 -21.53 11.27
N GLN A 224 1.61 -20.64 11.46
CA GLN A 224 1.67 -19.55 12.46
C GLN A 224 2.06 -20.01 13.88
N LYS A 225 1.68 -21.23 14.31
CA LYS A 225 2.00 -21.81 15.63
C LYS A 225 3.50 -21.88 15.94
N HIS A 226 4.35 -21.82 14.92
CA HIS A 226 5.81 -21.85 15.08
C HIS A 226 6.42 -20.47 15.33
N ALA A 227 5.63 -19.39 15.29
CA ALA A 227 6.14 -18.03 15.43
C ALA A 227 6.91 -17.82 16.73
N LYS A 228 6.45 -18.39 17.85
CA LYS A 228 7.12 -18.23 19.15
C LYS A 228 8.56 -18.76 19.13
N GLY A 229 8.76 -20.01 18.69
CA GLY A 229 10.10 -20.61 18.63
C GLY A 229 11.01 -19.92 17.60
N ILE A 230 10.43 -19.45 16.48
CA ILE A 230 11.15 -18.65 15.49
C ILE A 230 11.57 -17.30 16.09
N ASN A 231 10.69 -16.66 16.86
CA ASN A 231 10.98 -15.39 17.51
C ASN A 231 12.11 -15.53 18.53
N GLU A 232 12.09 -16.58 19.36
CA GLU A 232 13.18 -16.93 20.27
C GLU A 232 14.50 -17.11 19.53
N PHE A 233 14.51 -17.90 18.45
CA PHE A 233 15.68 -18.06 17.58
C PHE A 233 16.24 -16.73 17.07
N TYR A 234 15.39 -15.81 16.60
CA TYR A 234 15.86 -14.52 16.09
C TYR A 234 16.54 -13.67 17.14
N PHE A 235 15.97 -13.59 18.34
CA PHE A 235 16.53 -12.76 19.41
C PHE A 235 17.82 -13.33 20.01
N GLU A 236 18.00 -14.65 19.98
CA GLU A 236 19.22 -15.30 20.48
C GLU A 236 20.33 -15.36 19.44
N TYR A 237 19.99 -15.59 18.16
CA TYR A 237 21.00 -15.92 17.15
C TYR A 237 21.46 -14.73 16.31
N LEU A 238 20.53 -13.91 15.84
CA LEU A 238 20.74 -13.12 14.63
C LEU A 238 21.77 -11.99 14.77
N ASN A 239 21.85 -11.37 15.95
CA ASN A 239 22.81 -10.31 16.27
C ASN A 239 24.03 -10.76 17.07
N PHE A 240 24.08 -12.01 17.55
CA PHE A 240 25.21 -12.48 18.38
C PHE A 240 26.11 -13.48 17.65
N HIS A 241 25.60 -14.13 16.61
CA HIS A 241 26.27 -15.26 16.00
C HIS A 241 26.41 -15.16 14.47
N ARG A 242 26.00 -14.04 13.86
CA ARG A 242 26.06 -13.84 12.40
C ARG A 242 27.02 -12.71 12.01
N PRO A 243 28.25 -13.04 11.58
CA PRO A 243 29.14 -12.05 10.98
C PRO A 243 28.51 -11.41 9.74
N CYS A 244 28.48 -10.09 9.69
CA CYS A 244 27.95 -9.33 8.56
C CYS A 244 28.89 -8.18 8.17
N ALA A 245 29.04 -7.94 6.86
CA ALA A 245 29.82 -6.82 6.33
C ALA A 245 29.05 -6.12 5.22
N PHE A 246 29.37 -4.86 5.02
CA PHE A 246 28.85 -4.08 3.90
C PHE A 246 29.85 -4.01 2.76
N PRO A 247 29.35 -4.00 1.51
CA PRO A 247 30.23 -3.77 0.40
C PRO A 247 30.66 -2.31 0.38
N ILE A 248 31.96 -2.06 0.35
CA ILE A 248 32.50 -0.76 0.01
C ILE A 248 32.46 -0.54 -1.50
N GLU A 249 32.20 0.69 -1.92
CA GLU A 249 32.25 1.08 -3.32
C GLU A 249 33.68 1.47 -3.70
N VAL A 250 34.26 0.72 -4.64
CA VAL A 250 35.59 0.97 -5.19
C VAL A 250 35.43 1.35 -6.66
N LYS A 251 35.86 2.56 -7.00
CA LYS A 251 35.91 3.02 -8.40
C LYS A 251 37.13 2.41 -9.07
N ASP A 252 36.93 1.68 -10.17
CA ASP A 252 38.05 1.15 -10.93
C ASP A 252 38.75 2.23 -11.79
N LYS A 253 39.90 1.88 -12.39
CA LYS A 253 40.69 2.78 -13.25
C LYS A 253 39.91 3.31 -14.47
N LYS A 254 38.78 2.68 -14.83
CA LYS A 254 37.89 3.08 -15.94
C LYS A 254 36.64 3.82 -15.45
N GLY A 255 36.55 4.13 -14.16
CA GLY A 255 35.43 4.85 -13.56
C GLY A 255 34.22 4.00 -13.19
N LYS A 256 34.25 2.68 -13.38
CA LYS A 256 33.14 1.78 -13.00
C LYS A 256 33.17 1.51 -11.50
N ILE A 257 32.01 1.66 -10.85
CA ILE A 257 31.83 1.35 -9.43
C ILE A 257 31.74 -0.17 -9.26
N LYS A 258 32.61 -0.72 -8.41
CA LYS A 258 32.59 -2.13 -7.99
C LYS A 258 32.36 -2.22 -6.49
N LYS A 259 31.49 -3.13 -6.08
CA LYS A 259 31.22 -3.44 -4.67
C LYS A 259 32.22 -4.50 -4.18
N LYS A 260 32.93 -4.24 -3.08
CA LYS A 260 33.87 -5.19 -2.45
C LYS A 260 33.55 -5.37 -0.97
N TYR A 261 33.56 -6.60 -0.49
CA TYR A 261 33.48 -6.92 0.93
C TYR A 261 34.90 -7.15 1.45
N ARG A 262 35.35 -6.39 2.45
CA ARG A 262 36.65 -6.65 3.09
C ARG A 262 36.42 -7.49 4.35
N TYR A 263 37.31 -8.44 4.59
CA TYR A 263 37.21 -9.33 5.74
C TYR A 263 37.20 -8.58 7.08
N GLN A 264 38.03 -7.54 7.20
CA GLN A 264 38.11 -6.67 8.38
C GLN A 264 36.82 -5.87 8.67
N ASP A 265 35.94 -5.71 7.68
CA ASP A 265 34.70 -4.94 7.82
C ASP A 265 33.53 -5.84 8.29
N TYR A 266 33.78 -7.14 8.51
CA TYR A 266 32.80 -8.05 9.11
C TYR A 266 32.68 -7.78 10.60
N MET A 267 31.46 -7.47 11.03
CA MET A 267 31.08 -7.24 12.42
C MET A 267 30.11 -8.34 12.86
N THR A 268 30.16 -8.70 14.14
CA THR A 268 29.17 -9.56 14.80
C THR A 268 28.56 -8.74 15.92
#